data_AF-A0ABD6RVE4-F1
#
_entry.id   AF-A0ABD6RVE4-F1
#
_cell.length_a   1.000
_cell.length_b   1.000
_cell.length_c   1.000
_cell.angle_alpha   90.00
_cell.angle_beta   90.00
_cell.angle_gamma   90.00
#
_symmetry.space_group_name_H-M   'P 1'
#
loop_
_entity.id
_entity.type
_entity.pdbx_description
1 polymer ?
#
loop_
_entity_poly.entity_id
_entity_poly.type
_entity_poly.pdbx_seq_one_letter_code
_entity_poly.pdbx_strand_id
1 'polypeptide(L)'
;MAHMGYKNFREPVVYILDQELRKRNFKNQINTNEDSKYTGELPEYPCRIIRDSNNKVYKFIYANGTDMQWQEELIRNVEGKVYRIKTTYPNSTNKTIELIKDNHGKLEIIDYV
;
A
#
# COMPACT_ATOMS: atom_id res chain seq x y z
N MET A 1 55.84 32.60 -20.87
CA MET A 1 54.36 32.52 -20.97
C MET A 1 53.83 31.93 -19.68
N ALA A 2 53.12 32.71 -18.86
CA ALA A 2 52.47 32.20 -17.66
C ALA A 2 51.13 32.94 -17.49
N HIS A 3 50.06 32.29 -17.92
CA HIS A 3 48.69 32.76 -17.74
C HIS A 3 48.12 32.03 -16.52
N MET A 4 48.28 32.60 -15.33
CA MET A 4 47.56 32.16 -14.13
C MET A 4 46.63 33.30 -13.69
N GLY A 5 45.55 33.48 -14.46
CA GLY A 5 44.43 34.31 -14.05
C GLY A 5 43.65 33.58 -12.97
N TYR A 6 43.46 34.25 -11.83
CA TYR A 6 42.68 33.77 -10.69
C TYR A 6 41.38 33.08 -11.14
N LYS A 7 41.22 31.79 -10.80
CA LYS A 7 39.93 31.09 -10.92
C LYS A 7 38.89 31.90 -10.16
N ASN A 8 37.86 32.37 -10.85
CA ASN A 8 36.79 33.19 -10.29
C ASN A 8 36.22 32.53 -9.02
N PHE A 9 36.55 33.08 -7.85
CA PHE A 9 36.04 32.64 -6.54
C PHE A 9 34.51 32.62 -6.48
N ARG A 10 33.85 33.37 -7.36
CA ARG A 10 32.39 33.43 -7.52
C ARG A 10 31.78 32.09 -7.94
N GLU A 11 32.45 31.30 -8.76
CA GLU A 11 31.90 30.04 -9.28
C GLU A 11 31.61 29.00 -8.19
N PRO A 12 32.55 28.66 -7.29
CA PRO A 12 32.26 27.68 -6.22
C PRO A 12 31.21 28.20 -5.23
N VAL A 13 31.14 29.52 -4.99
CA VAL A 13 30.17 30.10 -4.06
C VAL A 13 28.74 30.02 -4.60
N VAL A 14 28.54 30.31 -5.89
CA VAL A 14 27.23 30.19 -6.55
C VAL A 14 26.77 28.73 -6.55
N TYR A 15 27.67 27.80 -6.83
CA TYR A 15 27.36 26.37 -6.80
C TYR A 15 26.87 25.90 -5.42
N ILE A 16 27.51 26.35 -4.33
CA ILE A 16 27.11 25.99 -2.97
C ILE A 16 25.73 26.58 -2.62
N LEU A 17 25.48 27.84 -3.00
CA LEU A 17 24.19 28.50 -2.76
C LEU A 17 23.05 27.79 -3.50
N ASP A 18 23.25 27.40 -4.76
CA ASP A 18 22.26 26.67 -5.55
C ASP A 18 21.95 25.29 -4.95
N GLN A 19 22.96 24.59 -4.43
CA GLN A 19 22.77 23.30 -3.77
C GLN A 19 21.94 23.44 -2.48
N GLU A 20 22.20 24.45 -1.67
CA GLU A 20 21.44 24.69 -0.44
C GLU A 20 20.00 25.12 -0.73
N LEU A 21 19.77 25.95 -1.77
CA LEU A 21 18.42 26.30 -2.22
C LEU A 21 17.65 25.08 -2.75
N ARG A 22 18.30 24.20 -3.51
CA ARG A 22 17.69 22.93 -3.98
C ARG A 22 17.30 22.03 -2.81
N LYS A 23 18.17 21.84 -1.82
CA LYS A 23 17.86 21.04 -0.62
C LYS A 23 16.69 21.62 0.18
N ARG A 24 16.62 22.94 0.32
CA ARG A 24 15.53 23.64 1.00
C ARG A 24 14.20 23.47 0.26
N ASN A 25 14.21 23.59 -1.06
CA ASN A 25 13.01 23.42 -1.88
C ASN A 25 12.55 21.95 -1.94
N PHE A 26 13.48 20.99 -1.93
CA PHE A 26 13.14 19.56 -1.94
C PHE A 26 12.44 19.11 -0.64
N LYS A 27 12.81 19.69 0.52
CA LYS A 27 12.13 19.44 1.80
C LYS A 27 10.67 19.92 1.83
N ASN A 28 10.31 20.91 1.01
CA ASN A 28 8.97 21.49 0.96
C ASN A 28 8.06 20.87 -0.12
N GLN A 29 8.53 19.84 -0.83
CA GLN A 29 7.74 19.10 -1.83
C GLN A 29 7.21 17.76 -1.31
N ILE A 30 6.86 17.66 -0.02
CA ILE A 30 5.91 16.63 0.39
C ILE A 30 4.54 17.14 -0.07
N ASN A 31 4.20 16.82 -1.32
CA ASN A 31 2.90 17.12 -1.89
C ASN A 31 1.84 16.31 -1.12
N THR A 32 1.23 16.91 -0.10
CA THR A 32 0.06 16.35 0.59
C THR A 32 -1.25 16.66 -0.15
N ASN A 33 -1.17 17.24 -1.35
CA ASN A 33 -2.34 17.68 -2.13
C ASN A 33 -2.59 16.80 -3.36
N GLU A 34 -2.28 15.52 -3.27
CA GLU A 34 -3.06 14.53 -4.02
C GLU A 34 -4.07 13.94 -3.05
N ASP A 35 -5.11 14.73 -2.75
CA ASP A 35 -6.42 14.14 -2.48
C ASP A 35 -6.72 13.28 -3.72
N SER A 36 -6.35 12.01 -3.63
CA SER A 36 -6.61 11.01 -4.65
C SER A 36 -8.11 11.07 -4.91
N LYS A 37 -8.51 11.69 -6.03
CA LYS A 37 -9.89 11.69 -6.51
C LYS A 37 -10.38 10.27 -6.41
N TYR A 38 -11.38 10.04 -5.56
CA TYR A 38 -11.95 8.71 -5.33
C TYR A 38 -12.37 8.12 -6.68
N THR A 39 -11.61 7.14 -7.17
CA THR A 39 -11.80 6.49 -8.48
C THR A 39 -12.96 5.49 -8.46
N GLY A 40 -13.63 5.33 -7.32
CA GLY A 40 -14.59 4.25 -7.07
C GLY A 40 -13.92 2.94 -6.61
N GLU A 41 -12.60 2.88 -6.63
CA GLU A 41 -11.82 1.70 -6.20
C GLU A 41 -11.50 1.79 -4.71
N LEU A 42 -11.51 0.63 -4.04
CA LEU A 42 -11.18 0.54 -2.63
C LEU A 42 -9.65 0.65 -2.46
N PRO A 43 -9.15 1.58 -1.62
CA PRO A 43 -7.73 1.76 -1.41
C PRO A 43 -7.12 0.52 -0.74
N GLU A 44 -6.01 0.01 -1.29
CA GLU A 44 -5.36 -1.19 -0.75
C GLU A 44 -4.32 -0.86 0.34
N TYR A 45 -3.59 0.25 0.19
CA TYR A 45 -2.49 0.62 1.08
C TYR A 45 -2.85 1.82 1.98
N PRO A 46 -2.27 1.93 3.18
CA PRO A 46 -1.37 0.97 3.82
C PRO A 46 -2.10 -0.32 4.21
N CYS A 47 -1.44 -1.47 4.05
CA CYS A 47 -2.00 -2.78 4.35
C CYS A 47 -1.38 -3.37 5.62
N ARG A 48 -2.22 -3.90 6.51
CA ARG A 48 -1.84 -4.62 7.72
C ARG A 48 -2.26 -6.07 7.61
N ILE A 49 -1.29 -6.98 7.76
CA ILE A 49 -1.49 -8.43 7.70
C ILE A 49 -1.57 -8.98 9.13
N ILE A 50 -2.61 -9.76 9.43
CA ILE A 50 -2.79 -10.40 10.73
C ILE A 50 -2.70 -11.92 10.55
N ARG A 51 -1.89 -12.55 11.39
CA ARG A 51 -1.56 -13.97 11.36
C ARG A 51 -2.02 -14.66 12.63
N ASP A 52 -2.34 -15.95 12.51
CA ASP A 52 -2.69 -16.81 13.64
C ASP A 52 -1.45 -17.25 14.43
N SER A 53 -1.65 -18.05 15.47
CA SER A 53 -0.56 -18.63 16.28
C SER A 53 0.39 -19.53 15.49
N ASN A 54 -0.07 -20.08 14.35
CA ASN A 54 0.72 -20.91 13.45
C ASN A 54 1.37 -20.09 12.32
N ASN A 55 1.41 -18.76 12.45
CA ASN A 55 1.96 -17.82 11.48
C ASN A 55 1.26 -17.82 10.10
N LYS A 56 0.04 -18.37 10.01
CA LYS A 56 -0.80 -18.34 8.80
C LYS A 56 -1.63 -17.07 8.77
N VAL A 57 -1.67 -16.40 7.63
CA VAL A 57 -2.46 -15.18 7.44
C VAL A 57 -3.94 -15.50 7.47
N TYR A 58 -4.73 -14.88 8.35
CA TYR A 58 -6.19 -15.07 8.37
C TYR A 58 -6.97 -13.78 8.13
N LYS A 59 -6.33 -12.61 8.23
CA LYS A 59 -7.00 -11.32 8.02
C LYS A 59 -6.05 -10.31 7.39
N PHE A 60 -6.56 -9.58 6.41
CA PHE A 60 -5.94 -8.39 5.82
C PHE A 60 -6.78 -7.17 6.17
N ILE A 61 -6.14 -6.09 6.59
CA ILE A 61 -6.77 -4.79 6.80
C ILE A 61 -6.12 -3.83 5.81
N TYR A 62 -6.90 -3.39 4.85
CA TYR A 62 -6.50 -2.45 3.79
C TYR A 62 -6.86 -1.03 4.18
N ALA A 63 -6.16 -0.05 3.60
CA ALA A 63 -6.29 1.37 3.96
C ALA A 63 -6.28 1.60 5.48
N ASN A 64 -5.42 0.86 6.18
CA ASN A 64 -5.38 0.79 7.63
C ASN A 64 -5.11 2.16 8.25
N GLY A 65 -5.98 2.59 9.17
CA GLY A 65 -5.89 3.90 9.82
C GLY A 65 -6.48 5.07 9.01
N THR A 66 -7.27 4.78 7.98
CA THR A 66 -8.04 5.77 7.21
C THR A 66 -9.55 5.51 7.34
N ASP A 67 -10.37 6.49 6.95
CA ASP A 67 -11.84 6.36 6.95
C ASP A 67 -12.36 5.34 5.91
N MET A 68 -11.53 4.96 4.94
CA MET A 68 -11.83 3.96 3.92
C MET A 68 -11.30 2.57 4.27
N GLN A 69 -11.01 2.32 5.55
CA GLN A 69 -10.51 1.02 6.00
C GLN A 69 -11.51 -0.09 5.69
N TRP A 70 -11.02 -1.16 5.07
CA TRP A 70 -11.78 -2.37 4.80
C TRP A 70 -10.92 -3.60 5.08
N GLN A 71 -11.55 -4.76 5.25
CA GLN A 71 -10.82 -5.97 5.64
C GLN A 71 -11.29 -7.21 4.89
N GLU A 72 -10.37 -8.15 4.71
CA GLU A 72 -10.65 -9.49 4.17
C GLU A 72 -10.23 -10.56 5.18
N GLU A 73 -11.15 -11.44 5.51
CA GLU A 73 -10.95 -12.58 6.41
C GLU A 73 -10.92 -13.88 5.60
N LEU A 74 -9.82 -14.63 5.73
CA LEU A 74 -9.63 -15.95 5.12
C LEU A 74 -10.07 -17.04 6.10
N ILE A 75 -11.23 -17.63 5.85
CA ILE A 75 -11.80 -18.70 6.68
C ILE A 75 -11.35 -20.05 6.11
N ARG A 76 -10.79 -20.89 6.98
CA ARG A 76 -10.21 -22.18 6.63
C ARG A 76 -11.02 -23.34 7.17
N ASN A 77 -11.04 -24.44 6.43
CA ASN A 77 -11.64 -25.70 6.86
C ASN A 77 -10.71 -26.41 7.87
N VAL A 78 -11.17 -27.57 8.36
CA VAL A 78 -10.41 -28.41 9.32
C VAL A 78 -9.06 -28.86 8.76
N GLU A 79 -8.93 -29.01 7.45
CA GLU A 79 -7.68 -29.34 6.76
C GLU A 79 -6.71 -28.14 6.65
N GLY A 80 -7.12 -26.95 7.10
CA GLY A 80 -6.33 -25.72 7.03
C GLY A 80 -6.30 -25.07 5.64
N LYS A 81 -7.20 -25.45 4.73
CA LYS A 81 -7.36 -24.82 3.40
C LYS A 81 -8.42 -23.73 3.45
N VAL A 82 -8.19 -22.63 2.75
CA VAL A 82 -9.19 -21.56 2.61
C VAL A 82 -10.37 -22.09 1.81
N TYR A 83 -11.57 -21.90 2.36
CA TYR A 83 -12.85 -22.30 1.74
C TYR A 83 -13.86 -21.14 1.69
N ARG A 84 -13.69 -20.10 2.53
CA ARG A 84 -14.48 -18.87 2.44
C ARG A 84 -13.61 -17.65 2.61
N ILE A 85 -13.95 -16.59 1.88
CA ILE A 85 -13.34 -15.27 2.05
C ILE A 85 -14.47 -14.30 2.38
N LYS A 86 -14.35 -13.62 3.52
CA LYS A 86 -15.32 -12.62 3.96
C LYS A 86 -14.68 -11.25 3.83
N THR A 87 -15.27 -10.40 3.00
CA THR A 87 -14.87 -9.00 2.82
C THR A 87 -15.82 -8.11 3.62
N THR A 88 -15.27 -7.27 4.49
CA THR A 88 -16.01 -6.23 5.21
C THR A 88 -15.62 -4.88 4.64
N TYR A 89 -16.59 -4.19 4.06
CA TYR A 89 -16.42 -2.87 3.46
C TYR A 89 -16.43 -1.75 4.50
N PRO A 90 -15.99 -0.53 4.15
CA PRO A 90 -15.95 0.59 5.10
C PRO A 90 -17.33 0.97 5.66
N ASN A 91 -18.39 0.74 4.89
CA ASN A 91 -19.79 0.92 5.29
C ASN A 91 -20.32 -0.20 6.22
N SER A 92 -19.44 -1.06 6.76
CA SER A 92 -19.78 -2.22 7.59
C SER A 92 -20.61 -3.32 6.91
N THR A 93 -20.87 -3.20 5.61
CA THR A 93 -21.48 -4.30 4.85
C THR A 93 -20.48 -5.41 4.64
N ASN A 94 -20.97 -6.65 4.61
CA ASN A 94 -20.14 -7.82 4.41
C ASN A 94 -20.55 -8.52 3.12
N LYS A 95 -19.58 -9.04 2.39
CA LYS A 95 -19.78 -10.05 1.35
C LYS A 95 -18.96 -11.27 1.68
N THR A 96 -19.55 -12.43 1.53
CA THR A 96 -18.84 -13.69 1.68
C THR A 96 -18.82 -14.38 0.34
N ILE A 97 -17.64 -14.84 -0.06
CA ILE A 97 -17.50 -15.76 -1.19
C ILE A 97 -17.11 -17.13 -0.66
N GLU A 98 -17.75 -18.16 -1.18
CA GLU A 98 -17.43 -19.55 -0.91
C GLU A 98 -16.66 -20.15 -2.09
N LEU A 99 -15.60 -20.87 -1.75
CA LEU A 99 -14.67 -21.50 -2.66
C LEU A 99 -14.91 -23.01 -2.63
N ILE A 100 -15.69 -23.51 -3.58
CA ILE A 100 -16.01 -24.93 -3.71
C ILE A 100 -14.95 -25.59 -4.57
N LYS A 101 -14.39 -26.68 -4.05
CA LYS A 101 -13.31 -27.43 -4.69
C LYS A 101 -13.79 -28.81 -5.14
N ASP A 102 -13.21 -29.29 -6.23
CA ASP A 102 -13.45 -30.63 -6.75
C ASP A 102 -12.84 -31.72 -5.86
N ASN A 103 -13.09 -32.98 -6.20
CA ASN A 103 -12.52 -34.15 -5.50
C ASN A 103 -10.99 -34.26 -5.62
N HIS A 104 -10.35 -33.47 -6.49
CA HIS A 104 -8.90 -33.39 -6.64
C HIS A 104 -8.29 -32.18 -5.89
N GLY A 105 -9.13 -31.42 -5.17
CA GLY A 105 -8.73 -30.26 -4.38
C GLY A 105 -8.48 -28.99 -5.20
N LYS A 106 -8.86 -28.95 -6.48
CA LYS A 106 -8.81 -27.76 -7.34
C LYS A 106 -10.08 -26.94 -7.19
N LEU A 107 -9.96 -25.63 -7.36
CA LEU A 107 -11.11 -24.72 -7.30
C LEU A 107 -12.01 -24.94 -8.51
N GLU A 108 -13.30 -25.17 -8.27
CA GLU A 108 -14.29 -25.45 -9.31
C GLU A 108 -15.33 -24.34 -9.41
N ILE A 109 -15.87 -23.89 -8.26
CA ILE A 109 -16.93 -22.88 -8.20
C ILE A 109 -16.56 -21.81 -7.17
N ILE A 110 -16.82 -20.56 -7.53
CA ILE A 110 -16.82 -19.41 -6.62
C ILE A 110 -18.24 -18.88 -6.58
N ASP A 111 -18.87 -18.93 -5.39
CA ASP A 111 -20.25 -18.50 -5.21
C ASP A 111 -20.37 -17.42 -4.12
N TYR A 112 -21.41 -16.59 -4.22
CA TYR A 112 -21.74 -15.57 -3.21
C TYR A 112 -22.69 -16.13 -2.16
N VAL A 113 -22.37 -15.90 -0.88
CA VAL A 113 -23.14 -16.35 0.28
C VAL A 113 -23.54 -15.19 1.17
#